data_AF-A0AB38F9L9-F1
#
_entry.id   AF-A0AB38F9L9-F1
#
_cell.length_a   1.000
_cell.length_b   1.000
_cell.length_c   1.000
_cell.angle_alpha   90.00
_cell.angle_beta   90.00
_cell.angle_gamma   90.00
#
_symmetry.space_group_name_H-M   'P 1'
#
loop_
_entity.id
_entity.type
_entity.pdbx_description
1 polymer ?
#
loop_
_entity_poly.entity_id
_entity_poly.type
_entity_poly.pdbx_seq_one_letter_code
_entity_poly.pdbx_strand_id
1 'polypeptide(L)'
;MSGRTPAATRRFGAGRTLAYVDTIDQTPHRSYEVRTYGCQMNVHDSERLSGLLEDAGYTKAAAGQAPDLVVFNTCAVRENADNKLYGNLSHLAPAKEQNPDMQIAVGGCLAQKDRDVVVKKAPWVDVVFGTHNIGSLPALLDRARHNQRAEVEILDALEAFPSTLPAKRESAYAGWVSISVGCNNTCTFCIVPALRGKEVDRRPGDILAEVQALVNEGVVEVTLLGQNVNAYGVSFADPDQPRDRGAFAALLRACGEIDGLERVRFTSPHPAEFTDDVIEAMAETPNVCPQLHMPLQSGSDRVLKAMRRSYRKSRFLGIIDKVRTAMPHAAITTDIIVGFPGETEEDFQDTLDVVRQARFTSAYTFQYSKRPGTPAAEMDEQLPKAVVQERYERLIALQEQITLEENQKLVGAEVELLVAAGEGRKNAETARMSGRARDGRLVHFRPEGNLDGNVRPGDVVTVVVSAAAPHHLVADTPVLTHRRTRAGDSFEKGVTPKTPPIGVGLGLPQIGAPAPLPAQMGCNA
;
A
#
# COMPACT_ATOMS: atom_id res chain seq x y z
N MET A 1 27.65 -63.23 -74.97
CA MET A 1 28.81 -62.40 -74.58
C MET A 1 28.40 -60.93 -74.66
N SER A 2 28.59 -60.20 -73.55
CA SER A 2 28.67 -58.73 -73.34
C SER A 2 28.17 -57.82 -74.48
N GLY A 3 27.17 -56.96 -74.30
CA GLY A 3 27.04 -55.81 -73.37
C GLY A 3 26.48 -54.65 -74.22
N ARG A 4 25.77 -53.60 -73.78
CA ARG A 4 25.46 -52.99 -72.48
C ARG A 4 24.06 -52.34 -72.58
N THR A 5 23.48 -52.17 -71.40
CA THR A 5 22.10 -51.84 -71.03
C THR A 5 21.76 -50.33 -71.14
N PRO A 6 20.49 -49.97 -71.41
CA PRO A 6 20.01 -48.59 -71.33
C PRO A 6 19.34 -48.27 -69.98
N ALA A 7 19.15 -46.97 -69.78
CA ALA A 7 18.60 -46.28 -68.62
C ALA A 7 17.15 -46.65 -68.29
N ALA A 8 16.83 -46.72 -67.00
CA ALA A 8 15.47 -46.87 -66.50
C ALA A 8 15.20 -45.93 -65.32
N THR A 9 14.13 -45.17 -65.52
CA THR A 9 13.30 -44.37 -64.62
C THR A 9 13.18 -44.98 -63.21
N ARG A 10 13.57 -44.23 -62.17
CA ARG A 10 13.19 -44.52 -60.77
C ARG A 10 12.19 -43.50 -60.27
N ARG A 11 11.03 -44.02 -59.88
CA ARG A 11 9.97 -43.34 -59.10
C ARG A 11 10.57 -42.81 -57.79
N PHE A 12 10.42 -41.51 -57.52
CA PHE A 12 10.67 -40.96 -56.19
C PHE A 12 9.48 -41.30 -55.29
N GLY A 13 9.80 -41.95 -54.17
CA GLY A 13 8.84 -42.38 -53.15
C GLY A 13 8.22 -41.21 -52.40
N ALA A 14 7.08 -41.49 -51.79
CA ALA A 14 6.28 -40.61 -50.97
C ALA A 14 7.14 -39.73 -50.03
N GLY A 15 7.10 -38.43 -50.25
CA GLY A 15 7.63 -37.45 -49.32
C GLY A 15 6.84 -37.55 -48.01
N ARG A 16 7.53 -37.93 -46.93
CA ARG A 16 7.05 -37.67 -45.57
C ARG A 16 6.96 -36.16 -45.41
N THR A 17 5.74 -35.64 -45.39
CA THR A 17 5.45 -34.30 -44.86
C THR A 17 5.86 -34.31 -43.39
N LEU A 18 7.06 -33.81 -43.09
CA LEU A 18 7.41 -33.42 -41.73
C LEU A 18 6.50 -32.24 -41.40
N ALA A 19 5.42 -32.52 -40.66
CA ALA A 19 4.66 -31.48 -39.99
C ALA A 19 5.64 -30.74 -39.08
N TYR A 20 6.01 -29.53 -39.46
CA TYR A 20 6.58 -28.55 -38.56
C TYR A 20 5.46 -28.22 -37.57
N VAL A 21 5.37 -28.99 -36.50
CA VAL A 21 4.59 -28.62 -35.34
C VAL A 21 5.36 -27.44 -34.76
N ASP A 22 4.83 -26.23 -34.91
CA ASP A 22 5.17 -25.11 -34.06
C ASP A 22 4.88 -25.56 -32.62
N THR A 23 5.86 -26.18 -31.98
CA THR A 23 5.96 -26.16 -30.53
C THR A 23 6.29 -24.72 -30.18
N ILE A 24 5.24 -23.90 -30.11
CA ILE A 24 5.27 -22.68 -29.30
C ILE A 24 5.79 -23.16 -27.95
N ASP A 25 6.92 -22.60 -27.56
CA ASP A 25 7.55 -22.83 -26.27
C ASP A 25 6.48 -22.57 -25.19
N GLN A 26 5.82 -23.63 -24.72
CA GLN A 26 4.88 -23.56 -23.62
C GLN A 26 5.73 -23.47 -22.37
N THR A 27 6.32 -22.31 -22.12
CA THR A 27 6.83 -21.99 -20.80
C THR A 27 5.66 -22.20 -19.84
N PRO A 28 5.71 -23.17 -18.92
CA PRO A 28 4.58 -23.41 -18.02
C PRO A 28 4.31 -22.11 -17.27
N HIS A 29 3.07 -21.61 -17.34
CA HIS A 29 2.65 -20.41 -16.63
C HIS A 29 2.89 -20.62 -15.13
N ARG A 30 3.98 -20.05 -14.60
CA ARG A 30 4.36 -20.19 -13.21
C ARG A 30 3.39 -19.40 -12.35
N SER A 31 2.91 -20.05 -11.30
CA SER A 31 2.00 -19.46 -10.34
C SER A 31 2.76 -18.65 -9.28
N TYR A 32 2.20 -17.51 -8.83
CA TYR A 32 2.82 -16.68 -7.78
C TYR A 32 1.86 -16.34 -6.64
N GLU A 33 2.42 -16.14 -5.45
CA GLU A 33 1.75 -15.60 -4.27
C GLU A 33 2.61 -14.47 -3.68
N VAL A 34 2.04 -13.26 -3.51
CA VAL A 34 2.69 -12.18 -2.76
C VAL A 34 2.11 -12.13 -1.35
N ARG A 35 2.97 -12.29 -0.34
CA ARG A 35 2.63 -12.18 1.08
C ARG A 35 3.13 -10.86 1.63
N THR A 36 2.20 -9.94 1.83
CA THR A 36 2.47 -8.59 2.31
C THR A 36 2.46 -8.53 3.84
N TYR A 37 3.57 -8.08 4.43
CA TYR A 37 3.69 -7.86 5.87
C TYR A 37 4.19 -6.44 6.12
N GLY A 38 3.34 -5.56 6.66
CA GLY A 38 3.80 -4.22 6.94
C GLY A 38 2.76 -3.14 7.00
N CYS A 39 3.11 -2.01 6.38
CA CYS A 39 2.29 -0.81 6.29
C CYS A 39 1.66 -0.67 4.89
N GLN A 40 0.91 0.42 4.70
CA GLN A 40 0.26 0.79 3.45
C GLN A 40 1.26 0.88 2.28
N MET A 41 2.50 1.32 2.54
CA MET A 41 3.55 1.34 1.51
C MET A 41 3.91 -0.08 1.04
N ASN A 42 3.93 -1.08 1.94
CA ASN A 42 4.15 -2.46 1.51
C ASN A 42 2.96 -2.99 0.69
N VAL A 43 1.72 -2.60 1.00
CA VAL A 43 0.56 -2.96 0.17
C VAL A 43 0.71 -2.38 -1.23
N HIS A 44 1.01 -1.08 -1.34
CA HIS A 44 1.30 -0.42 -2.61
C HIS A 44 2.46 -1.08 -3.39
N ASP A 45 3.57 -1.39 -2.71
CA ASP A 45 4.72 -2.07 -3.33
C ASP A 45 4.34 -3.49 -3.82
N SER A 46 3.44 -4.18 -3.12
CA SER A 46 2.94 -5.50 -3.51
C SER A 46 2.04 -5.49 -4.75
N GLU A 47 1.27 -4.41 -4.97
CA GLU A 47 0.52 -4.22 -6.21
C GLU A 47 1.46 -4.11 -7.42
N ARG A 48 2.61 -3.45 -7.25
CA ARG A 48 3.64 -3.33 -8.29
C ARG A 48 4.41 -4.63 -8.51
N LEU A 49 4.76 -5.33 -7.43
CA LEU A 49 5.34 -6.67 -7.52
C LEU A 49 4.43 -7.61 -8.31
N SER A 50 3.13 -7.58 -8.04
CA SER A 50 2.15 -8.36 -8.79
C SER A 50 2.09 -7.96 -10.27
N GLY A 51 2.08 -6.66 -10.57
CA GLY A 51 2.11 -6.17 -11.95
C GLY A 51 3.36 -6.62 -12.72
N LEU A 52 4.54 -6.52 -12.11
CA LEU A 52 5.80 -6.97 -12.69
C LEU A 52 5.83 -8.46 -12.98
N LEU A 53 5.29 -9.27 -12.07
CA LEU A 53 5.23 -10.72 -12.23
C LEU A 53 4.25 -11.10 -13.35
N GLU A 54 3.08 -10.46 -13.43
CA GLU A 54 2.13 -10.69 -14.52
C GLU A 54 2.70 -10.31 -15.89
N ASP A 55 3.39 -9.16 -16.00
CA ASP A 55 4.08 -8.75 -17.23
C ASP A 55 5.22 -9.71 -17.61
N ALA A 56 5.87 -10.34 -16.62
CA ALA A 56 6.87 -11.39 -16.82
C ALA A 56 6.25 -12.78 -17.11
N GLY A 57 4.93 -12.87 -17.28
CA GLY A 57 4.23 -14.12 -17.68
C GLY A 57 3.79 -15.03 -16.54
N TYR A 58 3.94 -14.60 -15.27
CA TYR A 58 3.39 -15.32 -14.13
C TYR A 58 1.88 -15.13 -13.99
N THR A 59 1.23 -16.09 -13.33
CA THR A 59 -0.20 -16.03 -13.02
C THR A 59 -0.42 -16.13 -11.52
N LYS A 60 -1.37 -15.38 -10.95
CA LYS A 60 -1.65 -15.48 -9.50
C LYS A 60 -2.14 -16.88 -9.15
N ALA A 61 -1.60 -17.49 -8.10
CA ALA A 61 -2.00 -18.81 -7.65
C ALA A 61 -3.47 -18.81 -7.18
N ALA A 62 -4.21 -19.87 -7.51
CA ALA A 62 -5.58 -20.03 -7.05
C ALA A 62 -5.63 -20.33 -5.54
N ALA A 63 -6.76 -20.06 -4.89
CA ALA A 63 -6.93 -20.34 -3.47
C ALA A 63 -6.70 -21.84 -3.17
N GLY A 64 -5.80 -22.14 -2.23
CA GLY A 64 -5.44 -23.51 -1.85
C GLY A 64 -4.45 -24.21 -2.78
N GLN A 65 -4.04 -23.57 -3.88
CA GLN A 65 -2.98 -24.07 -4.76
C GLN A 65 -1.60 -23.70 -4.20
N ALA A 66 -0.65 -24.63 -4.21
CA ALA A 66 0.75 -24.33 -3.90
C ALA A 66 1.37 -23.50 -5.04
N PRO A 67 1.90 -22.30 -4.77
CA PRO A 67 2.49 -21.45 -5.79
C PRO A 67 3.89 -21.89 -6.20
N ASP A 68 4.28 -21.64 -7.44
CA ASP A 68 5.66 -21.83 -7.94
C ASP A 68 6.61 -20.72 -7.47
N LEU A 69 6.07 -19.59 -7.02
CA LEU A 69 6.81 -18.47 -6.46
C LEU A 69 6.08 -17.87 -5.25
N VAL A 70 6.76 -17.77 -4.11
CA VAL A 70 6.29 -16.96 -2.97
C VAL A 70 7.17 -15.73 -2.80
N VAL A 71 6.57 -14.55 -2.83
CA VAL A 71 7.25 -13.27 -2.58
C VAL A 71 6.81 -12.71 -1.23
N PHE A 72 7.75 -12.57 -0.30
CA PHE A 72 7.53 -11.88 0.97
C PHE A 72 7.88 -10.40 0.81
N ASN A 73 6.87 -9.51 0.83
CA ASN A 73 7.12 -8.07 0.90
C ASN A 73 6.99 -7.59 2.35
N THR A 74 8.12 -7.21 2.95
CA THR A 74 8.24 -7.12 4.41
C THR A 74 8.54 -5.71 4.92
N CYS A 75 8.12 -5.45 6.15
CA CYS A 75 8.39 -4.21 6.87
C CYS A 75 9.50 -4.41 7.91
N ALA A 76 10.31 -3.38 8.13
CA ALA A 76 11.30 -3.34 9.21
C ALA A 76 10.84 -2.50 10.41
N VAL A 77 9.62 -1.96 10.36
CA VAL A 77 9.13 -0.91 11.28
C VAL A 77 8.11 -1.46 12.31
N ARG A 78 7.63 -2.70 12.21
CA ARG A 78 6.75 -3.28 13.25
C ARG A 78 7.52 -4.18 14.20
N GLU A 79 7.08 -4.25 15.45
CA GLU A 79 7.64 -5.20 16.42
C GLU A 79 7.41 -6.64 15.91
N ASN A 80 8.39 -7.52 16.16
CA ASN A 80 8.38 -8.92 15.74
C ASN A 80 8.26 -9.15 14.23
N ALA A 81 8.53 -8.14 13.40
CA ALA A 81 8.53 -8.31 11.94
C ALA A 81 9.58 -9.33 11.50
N ASP A 82 10.79 -9.28 12.08
CA ASP A 82 11.84 -10.28 11.87
C ASP A 82 11.35 -11.70 12.21
N ASN A 83 10.86 -11.90 13.45
CA ASN A 83 10.40 -13.21 13.93
C ASN A 83 9.28 -13.78 13.07
N LYS A 84 8.34 -12.92 12.64
CA LYS A 84 7.26 -13.32 11.74
C LYS A 84 7.79 -13.74 10.38
N LEU A 85 8.71 -13.00 9.78
CA LEU A 85 9.29 -13.39 8.49
C LEU A 85 9.98 -14.75 8.60
N TYR A 86 10.94 -14.90 9.51
CA TYR A 86 11.72 -16.14 9.61
C TYR A 86 10.85 -17.34 9.99
N GLY A 87 9.85 -17.16 10.85
CA GLY A 87 8.86 -18.21 11.12
C GLY A 87 8.09 -18.64 9.87
N ASN A 88 7.63 -17.69 9.05
CA ASN A 88 6.92 -18.01 7.81
C ASN A 88 7.84 -18.63 6.74
N LEU A 89 9.10 -18.20 6.65
CA LEU A 89 10.08 -18.81 5.75
C LEU A 89 10.35 -20.27 6.12
N SER A 90 10.47 -20.59 7.41
CA SER A 90 10.66 -21.97 7.88
C SER A 90 9.48 -22.88 7.53
N HIS A 91 8.26 -22.36 7.50
CA HIS A 91 7.09 -23.14 7.08
C HIS A 91 7.09 -23.51 5.59
N LEU A 92 7.87 -22.81 4.75
CA LEU A 92 7.99 -23.12 3.32
C LEU A 92 9.15 -24.06 3.00
N ALA A 93 10.07 -24.30 3.94
CA ALA A 93 11.22 -25.19 3.71
C ALA A 93 10.78 -26.60 3.25
N PRO A 94 9.79 -27.27 3.87
CA PRO A 94 9.34 -28.58 3.41
C PRO A 94 8.75 -28.57 1.99
N ALA A 95 8.06 -27.48 1.62
CA ALA A 95 7.49 -27.34 0.28
C ALA A 95 8.58 -27.15 -0.79
N LYS A 96 9.61 -26.35 -0.49
CA LYS A 96 10.79 -26.16 -1.34
C LYS A 96 11.65 -27.43 -1.45
N GLU A 97 11.73 -28.24 -0.39
CA GLU A 97 12.38 -29.55 -0.44
C GLU A 97 11.64 -30.54 -1.36
N GLN A 98 10.31 -30.52 -1.32
CA GLN A 98 9.46 -31.37 -2.20
C GLN A 98 9.45 -30.87 -3.65
N ASN A 99 9.55 -29.56 -3.86
CA ASN A 99 9.61 -28.93 -5.17
C ASN A 99 10.81 -27.96 -5.24
N PRO A 100 12.00 -28.43 -5.65
CA PRO A 100 13.19 -27.59 -5.77
C PRO A 100 13.03 -26.42 -6.75
N ASP A 101 12.13 -26.54 -7.73
CA ASP A 101 11.86 -25.50 -8.74
C ASP A 101 10.96 -24.37 -8.24
N MET A 102 10.29 -24.55 -7.09
CA MET A 102 9.58 -23.50 -6.38
C MET A 102 10.57 -22.41 -5.99
N GLN A 103 10.24 -21.13 -6.17
CA GLN A 103 11.11 -20.03 -5.75
C GLN A 103 10.56 -19.26 -4.56
N ILE A 104 11.46 -18.72 -3.74
CA ILE A 104 11.13 -17.86 -2.61
C ILE A 104 11.92 -16.56 -2.74
N ALA A 105 11.21 -15.44 -2.81
CA ALA A 105 11.80 -14.11 -2.83
C ALA A 105 11.44 -13.33 -1.56
N VAL A 106 12.38 -12.55 -1.04
CA VAL A 106 12.19 -11.70 0.13
C VAL A 106 12.57 -10.26 -0.22
N GLY A 107 11.61 -9.36 -0.07
CA GLY A 107 11.75 -7.95 -0.40
C GLY A 107 11.26 -7.01 0.69
N GLY A 108 11.35 -5.71 0.43
CA GLY A 108 10.85 -4.64 1.29
C GLY A 108 11.88 -4.15 2.32
N CYS A 109 11.41 -3.37 3.29
CA CYS A 109 12.29 -2.67 4.24
C CYS A 109 13.15 -3.62 5.08
N LEU A 110 12.65 -4.82 5.42
CA LEU A 110 13.44 -5.77 6.20
C LEU A 110 14.56 -6.37 5.37
N ALA A 111 14.30 -6.72 4.11
CA ALA A 111 15.32 -7.19 3.18
C ALA A 111 16.41 -6.12 2.93
N GLN A 112 16.03 -4.84 2.82
CA GLN A 112 16.96 -3.71 2.71
C GLN A 112 17.91 -3.60 3.93
N LYS A 113 17.40 -3.92 5.12
CA LYS A 113 18.14 -3.90 6.38
C LYS A 113 19.03 -5.13 6.56
N ASP A 114 18.44 -6.32 6.44
CA ASP A 114 19.08 -7.59 6.78
C ASP A 114 19.96 -8.13 5.64
N ARG A 115 19.70 -7.76 4.38
CA ARG A 115 20.52 -8.08 3.21
C ARG A 115 20.89 -9.57 3.14
N ASP A 116 22.18 -9.90 3.24
CA ASP A 116 22.73 -11.26 3.19
C ASP A 116 22.39 -12.10 4.43
N VAL A 117 22.02 -11.48 5.56
CA VAL A 117 21.57 -12.19 6.77
C VAL A 117 20.34 -13.05 6.49
N VAL A 118 19.47 -12.62 5.56
CA VAL A 118 18.29 -13.39 5.17
C VAL A 118 18.69 -14.77 4.64
N VAL A 119 19.62 -14.82 3.67
CA VAL A 119 20.10 -16.08 3.08
C VAL A 119 20.92 -16.90 4.07
N LYS A 120 21.67 -16.25 4.97
CA LYS A 120 22.39 -16.95 6.05
C LYS A 120 21.45 -17.69 7.01
N LYS A 121 20.28 -17.12 7.31
CA LYS A 121 19.28 -17.71 8.22
C LYS A 121 18.29 -18.64 7.53
N ALA A 122 17.95 -18.36 6.27
CA ALA A 122 17.06 -19.15 5.44
C ALA A 122 17.73 -19.45 4.09
N PRO A 123 18.62 -20.47 4.02
CA PRO A 123 19.41 -20.78 2.81
C PRO A 123 18.57 -21.22 1.60
N TRP A 124 17.30 -21.55 1.82
CA TRP A 124 16.34 -21.94 0.78
C TRP A 124 15.66 -20.73 0.08
N VAL A 125 16.02 -19.50 0.45
CA VAL A 125 15.57 -18.27 -0.25
C VAL A 125 16.39 -18.07 -1.52
N ASP A 126 15.72 -17.87 -2.66
CA ASP A 126 16.34 -17.72 -3.97
C ASP A 126 16.68 -16.27 -4.32
N VAL A 127 15.87 -15.30 -3.86
CA VAL A 127 16.07 -13.88 -4.18
C VAL A 127 15.88 -13.00 -2.95
N VAL A 128 16.80 -12.07 -2.74
CA VAL A 128 16.65 -10.98 -1.77
C VAL A 128 16.83 -9.64 -2.48
N PHE A 129 15.82 -8.77 -2.38
CA PHE A 129 15.82 -7.46 -3.03
C PHE A 129 15.39 -6.35 -2.07
N GLY A 130 15.83 -5.13 -2.37
CA GLY A 130 15.62 -3.96 -1.54
C GLY A 130 14.31 -3.22 -1.83
N THR A 131 14.13 -2.11 -1.13
CA THR A 131 13.04 -1.15 -1.38
C THR A 131 13.28 -0.30 -2.63
N HIS A 132 14.52 -0.19 -3.08
CA HIS A 132 14.95 0.67 -4.18
C HIS A 132 15.04 -0.04 -5.53
N ASN A 133 14.98 -1.38 -5.58
CA ASN A 133 15.14 -2.18 -6.80
C ASN A 133 14.04 -3.24 -6.98
N ILE A 134 12.79 -2.87 -6.66
CA ILE A 134 11.61 -3.70 -6.88
C ILE A 134 11.51 -4.16 -8.35
N GLY A 135 11.89 -3.28 -9.29
CA GLY A 135 11.92 -3.58 -10.73
C GLY A 135 12.89 -4.69 -11.14
N SER A 136 13.91 -4.99 -10.34
CA SER A 136 14.89 -6.05 -10.64
C SER A 136 14.35 -7.45 -10.39
N LEU A 137 13.21 -7.62 -9.70
CA LEU A 137 12.74 -8.93 -9.24
C LEU A 137 12.62 -9.98 -10.36
N PRO A 138 11.99 -9.72 -11.52
CA PRO A 138 11.90 -10.72 -12.60
C PRO A 138 13.28 -11.21 -13.06
N ALA A 139 14.20 -10.28 -13.31
CA ALA A 139 15.56 -10.61 -13.75
C ALA A 139 16.37 -11.35 -12.67
N LEU A 140 16.15 -11.05 -11.38
CA LEU A 140 16.77 -11.78 -10.27
C LEU A 140 16.22 -13.20 -10.16
N LEU A 141 14.92 -13.39 -10.38
CA LEU A 141 14.29 -14.71 -10.37
C LEU A 141 14.80 -15.59 -11.52
N ASP A 142 14.93 -15.04 -12.73
CA ASP A 142 15.54 -15.72 -13.88
C ASP A 142 16.98 -16.15 -13.59
N ARG A 143 17.78 -15.22 -13.07
CA ARG A 143 19.18 -15.44 -12.75
C ARG A 143 19.37 -16.50 -11.66
N ALA A 144 18.56 -16.45 -10.60
CA ALA A 144 18.57 -17.44 -9.54
C ALA A 144 18.22 -18.85 -10.04
N ARG A 145 17.22 -18.97 -10.94
CA ARG A 145 16.88 -20.25 -11.59
C ARG A 145 18.03 -20.77 -12.45
N HIS A 146 18.57 -19.91 -13.32
CA HIS A 146 19.60 -20.30 -14.26
C HIS A 146 20.90 -20.73 -13.55
N ASN A 147 21.32 -19.96 -12.56
CA ASN A 147 22.57 -20.21 -11.83
C ASN A 147 22.43 -21.20 -10.68
N GLN A 148 21.20 -21.58 -10.32
CA GLN A 148 20.88 -22.39 -9.13
C GLN A 148 21.54 -21.86 -7.85
N ARG A 149 21.58 -20.53 -7.70
CA ARG A 149 22.17 -19.85 -6.54
C ARG A 149 21.29 -18.68 -6.12
N ALA A 150 21.29 -18.37 -4.83
CA ALA A 150 20.61 -17.20 -4.32
C ALA A 150 21.19 -15.91 -4.94
N GLU A 151 20.31 -15.01 -5.36
CA GLU A 151 20.67 -13.68 -5.83
C GLU A 151 20.27 -12.63 -4.79
N VAL A 152 21.26 -11.91 -4.27
CA VAL A 152 21.07 -10.84 -3.29
C VAL A 152 21.51 -9.53 -3.95
N GLU A 153 20.55 -8.65 -4.23
CA GLU A 153 20.82 -7.35 -4.84
C GLU A 153 20.10 -6.27 -4.05
N ILE A 154 20.87 -5.39 -3.40
CA ILE A 154 20.34 -4.31 -2.56
C ILE A 154 20.96 -3.01 -3.04
N LEU A 155 20.15 -2.14 -3.65
CA LEU A 155 20.58 -0.80 -4.04
C LEU A 155 20.46 0.16 -2.85
N ASP A 156 21.45 1.04 -2.71
CA ASP A 156 21.49 2.03 -1.62
C ASP A 156 20.63 3.27 -1.91
N ALA A 157 20.31 3.53 -3.18
CA ALA A 157 19.48 4.65 -3.61
C ALA A 157 18.47 4.24 -4.69
N LEU A 158 17.39 5.01 -4.78
CA LEU A 158 16.36 4.84 -5.79
C LEU A 158 16.83 5.37 -7.14
N GLU A 159 16.88 4.51 -8.17
CA GLU A 159 17.24 4.93 -9.54
C GLU A 159 16.02 5.45 -10.32
N ALA A 160 14.86 4.84 -10.12
CA ALA A 160 13.60 5.23 -10.74
C ALA A 160 12.44 5.09 -9.74
N PHE A 161 11.44 5.96 -9.85
CA PHE A 161 10.27 5.85 -9.00
C PHE A 161 9.53 4.53 -9.25
N PRO A 162 9.06 3.84 -8.19
CA PRO A 162 8.25 2.65 -8.36
C PRO A 162 7.02 2.89 -9.23
N SER A 163 6.51 4.13 -9.30
CA SER A 163 5.41 4.60 -10.18
C SER A 163 5.58 4.25 -11.65
N THR A 164 6.82 4.11 -12.12
CA THR A 164 7.14 3.69 -13.49
C THR A 164 6.90 2.20 -13.76
N LEU A 165 6.61 1.42 -12.73
CA LEU A 165 6.37 -0.02 -12.83
C LEU A 165 4.87 -0.30 -13.04
N PRO A 166 4.51 -1.37 -13.78
CA PRO A 166 3.13 -1.84 -13.87
C PRO A 166 2.57 -2.17 -12.47
N ALA A 167 1.28 -1.91 -12.25
CA ALA A 167 0.62 -2.22 -10.99
C ALA A 167 -0.68 -2.99 -11.20
N LYS A 168 -0.85 -4.07 -10.43
CA LYS A 168 -2.10 -4.84 -10.32
C LYS A 168 -2.75 -4.52 -8.98
N ARG A 169 -3.87 -3.81 -9.01
CA ARG A 169 -4.56 -3.36 -7.78
C ARG A 169 -5.29 -4.51 -7.09
N GLU A 170 -5.32 -4.47 -5.76
CA GLU A 170 -6.08 -5.42 -4.94
C GLU A 170 -7.56 -5.04 -4.82
N SER A 171 -7.88 -3.74 -4.89
CA SER A 171 -9.25 -3.23 -4.84
C SER A 171 -9.71 -2.76 -6.22
N ALA A 172 -10.98 -3.02 -6.53
CA ALA A 172 -11.64 -2.52 -7.74
C ALA A 172 -12.10 -1.05 -7.62
N TYR A 173 -12.21 -0.53 -6.40
CA TYR A 173 -12.83 0.77 -6.12
C TYR A 173 -11.89 1.78 -5.45
N ALA A 174 -10.75 1.34 -4.91
CA ALA A 174 -9.77 2.18 -4.22
C ALA A 174 -8.35 1.98 -4.77
N GLY A 175 -7.58 3.06 -4.86
CA GLY A 175 -6.19 3.04 -5.34
C GLY A 175 -5.21 3.77 -4.43
N TRP A 176 -3.99 3.26 -4.34
CA TRP A 176 -2.88 3.89 -3.63
C TRP A 176 -1.96 4.60 -4.62
N VAL A 177 -1.69 5.88 -4.40
CA VAL A 177 -0.80 6.68 -5.25
C VAL A 177 0.29 7.30 -4.39
N SER A 178 1.53 6.83 -4.54
CA SER A 178 2.69 7.41 -3.85
C SER A 178 3.04 8.75 -4.48
N ILE A 179 3.08 9.84 -3.72
CA ILE A 179 3.45 11.19 -4.20
C ILE A 179 4.93 11.49 -3.97
N SER A 180 5.53 10.83 -2.99
CA SER A 180 6.94 10.94 -2.64
C SER A 180 7.46 9.62 -2.05
N VAL A 181 8.79 9.46 -2.07
CA VAL A 181 9.51 8.35 -1.43
C VAL A 181 10.65 8.92 -0.58
N GLY A 182 10.88 8.30 0.58
CA GLY A 182 11.96 8.71 1.49
C GLY A 182 11.49 9.77 2.50
N CYS A 183 12.37 10.15 3.42
CA CYS A 183 12.03 11.11 4.47
C CYS A 183 13.28 11.88 4.92
N ASN A 184 13.18 13.21 4.98
CA ASN A 184 14.29 14.06 5.45
C ASN A 184 14.30 14.30 6.97
N ASN A 185 13.33 13.76 7.71
CA ASN A 185 13.27 13.89 9.16
C ASN A 185 14.34 13.05 9.86
N THR A 186 14.82 13.53 11.01
CA THR A 186 15.90 12.89 11.79
C THR A 186 15.42 12.30 13.12
N CYS A 187 14.16 11.82 13.14
CA CYS A 187 13.53 11.28 14.34
C CYS A 187 14.36 10.13 14.93
N THR A 188 14.68 10.18 16.22
CA THR A 188 15.64 9.27 16.85
C THR A 188 15.20 7.81 16.89
N PHE A 189 13.89 7.55 16.80
CA PHE A 189 13.31 6.21 16.79
C PHE A 189 13.05 5.63 15.39
N CYS A 190 13.20 6.45 14.34
CA CYS A 190 12.74 6.09 12.99
C CYS A 190 13.89 5.59 12.12
N ILE A 191 13.79 4.35 11.64
CA ILE A 191 14.77 3.73 10.73
C ILE A 191 14.52 4.06 9.25
N VAL A 192 13.37 4.66 8.93
CA VAL A 192 12.90 4.87 7.55
C VAL A 192 13.90 5.62 6.66
N PRO A 193 14.55 6.72 7.09
CA PRO A 193 15.53 7.42 6.25
C PRO A 193 16.69 6.54 5.78
N ALA A 194 17.10 5.55 6.61
CA ALA A 194 18.15 4.60 6.24
C ALA A 194 17.68 3.52 5.25
N LEU A 195 16.37 3.22 5.21
CA LEU A 195 15.81 2.13 4.40
C LEU A 195 15.08 2.59 3.13
N ARG A 196 14.68 3.86 3.06
CA ARG A 196 13.95 4.44 1.92
C ARG A 196 14.65 5.68 1.34
N GLY A 197 15.80 6.06 1.91
CA GLY A 197 16.59 7.19 1.46
C GLY A 197 16.03 8.56 1.85
N LYS A 198 16.66 9.59 1.28
CA LYS A 198 16.21 10.98 1.36
C LYS A 198 14.91 11.15 0.58
N GLU A 199 14.14 12.15 0.97
CA GLU A 199 12.88 12.44 0.32
C GLU A 199 13.08 12.92 -1.12
N VAL A 200 12.32 12.31 -2.02
CA VAL A 200 12.24 12.71 -3.43
C VAL A 200 10.76 12.74 -3.81
N ASP A 201 10.31 13.91 -4.26
CA ASP A 201 8.93 14.17 -4.68
C ASP A 201 8.76 13.92 -6.17
N ARG A 202 7.62 13.32 -6.53
CA ARG A 202 7.21 13.16 -7.93
C ARG A 202 6.67 14.47 -8.51
N ARG A 203 6.75 14.62 -9.82
CA ARG A 203 6.11 15.74 -10.53
C ARG A 203 4.58 15.68 -10.33
N PRO A 204 3.89 16.80 -10.05
CA PRO A 204 2.44 16.82 -9.86
C PRO A 204 1.67 16.25 -11.07
N GLY A 205 2.13 16.56 -12.28
CA GLY A 205 1.50 16.06 -13.52
C GLY A 205 1.50 14.53 -13.61
N ASP A 206 2.60 13.87 -13.21
CA ASP A 206 2.68 12.40 -13.22
C ASP A 206 1.77 11.77 -12.17
N ILE A 207 1.60 12.44 -11.02
CA ILE A 207 0.67 12.00 -9.97
C ILE A 207 -0.77 12.13 -10.50
N LEU A 208 -1.15 13.30 -11.00
CA LEU A 208 -2.50 13.56 -11.51
C LEU A 208 -2.85 12.64 -12.69
N ALA A 209 -1.90 12.35 -13.58
CA ALA A 209 -2.08 11.38 -14.65
C ALA A 209 -2.33 9.95 -14.11
N GLU A 210 -1.63 9.53 -13.04
CA GLU A 210 -1.88 8.24 -12.39
C GLU A 210 -3.27 8.18 -11.76
N VAL A 211 -3.66 9.25 -11.07
CA VAL A 211 -4.99 9.38 -10.47
C VAL A 211 -6.08 9.32 -11.55
N GLN A 212 -5.92 10.08 -12.64
CA GLN A 212 -6.86 10.06 -13.76
C GLN A 212 -6.95 8.68 -14.42
N ALA A 213 -5.83 7.99 -14.60
CA ALA A 213 -5.82 6.64 -15.16
C ALA A 213 -6.60 5.65 -14.27
N LEU A 214 -6.44 5.73 -12.95
CA LEU A 214 -7.22 4.92 -12.00
C LEU A 214 -8.72 5.23 -12.09
N VAL A 215 -9.10 6.51 -12.17
CA VAL A 215 -10.50 6.92 -12.29
C VAL A 215 -11.11 6.46 -13.62
N ASN A 216 -10.34 6.49 -14.71
CA ASN A 216 -10.77 5.97 -16.01
C ASN A 216 -11.05 4.46 -15.97
N GLU A 217 -10.31 3.70 -15.15
CA GLU A 217 -10.53 2.27 -14.86
C GLU A 217 -11.70 2.02 -13.88
N GLY A 218 -12.32 3.07 -13.35
CA GLY A 218 -13.50 3.00 -12.47
C GLY A 218 -13.21 3.13 -10.98
N VAL A 219 -11.98 3.43 -10.56
CA VAL A 219 -11.64 3.74 -9.17
C VAL A 219 -12.34 5.03 -8.73
N VAL A 220 -12.96 5.01 -7.56
CA VAL A 220 -13.70 6.16 -7.00
C VAL A 220 -13.01 6.78 -5.78
N GLU A 221 -12.07 6.05 -5.16
CA GLU A 221 -11.30 6.52 -4.01
C GLU A 221 -9.79 6.40 -4.25
N VAL A 222 -9.03 7.48 -4.02
CA VAL A 222 -7.57 7.46 -4.04
C VAL A 222 -7.00 7.92 -2.71
N THR A 223 -5.99 7.18 -2.23
CA THR A 223 -5.18 7.62 -1.09
C THR A 223 -3.77 8.00 -1.54
N LEU A 224 -3.42 9.26 -1.32
CA LEU A 224 -2.07 9.78 -1.52
C LEU A 224 -1.13 9.29 -0.41
N LEU A 225 -0.01 8.70 -0.79
CA LEU A 225 0.96 8.09 0.10
C LEU A 225 2.34 8.77 0.03
N GLY A 226 2.97 8.88 1.19
CA GLY A 226 4.35 9.31 1.35
C GLY A 226 4.78 9.02 2.78
N GLN A 227 6.09 9.03 3.05
CA GLN A 227 6.55 8.96 4.45
C GLN A 227 6.27 10.25 5.21
N ASN A 228 6.14 11.37 4.48
CA ASN A 228 5.81 12.68 5.00
C ASN A 228 5.03 13.49 3.93
N VAL A 229 3.73 13.24 3.80
CA VAL A 229 2.98 13.72 2.61
C VAL A 229 2.92 15.24 2.48
N ASN A 230 2.90 15.98 3.58
CA ASN A 230 2.82 17.44 3.56
C ASN A 230 4.19 18.14 3.48
N ALA A 231 5.29 17.38 3.37
CA ALA A 231 6.57 17.91 2.89
C ALA A 231 6.66 17.92 1.36
N TYR A 232 5.64 17.38 0.66
CA TYR A 232 5.58 17.36 -0.79
C TYR A 232 5.78 18.77 -1.37
N GLY A 233 6.75 18.86 -2.28
CA GLY A 233 7.21 20.09 -2.92
C GLY A 233 8.48 20.66 -2.31
N VAL A 234 9.06 20.01 -1.30
CA VAL A 234 10.37 20.39 -0.74
C VAL A 234 11.53 19.86 -1.57
N SER A 235 11.38 18.69 -2.21
CA SER A 235 12.49 17.95 -2.82
C SER A 235 12.07 17.28 -4.12
N PHE A 236 11.58 18.06 -5.10
CA PHE A 236 11.27 17.53 -6.43
C PHE A 236 12.51 16.87 -7.05
N ALA A 237 12.33 15.68 -7.61
CA ALA A 237 13.37 15.01 -8.41
C ALA A 237 13.83 15.85 -9.61
N ASP A 238 12.96 16.76 -10.04
CA ASP A 238 13.11 17.59 -11.21
C ASP A 238 13.77 18.93 -10.88
N PRO A 239 14.97 19.24 -11.45
CA PRO A 239 15.61 20.53 -11.23
C PRO A 239 14.82 21.72 -11.78
N ASP A 240 13.92 21.49 -12.76
CA ASP A 240 13.07 22.55 -13.32
C ASP A 240 11.87 22.89 -12.43
N GLN A 241 11.61 22.08 -11.40
CA GLN A 241 10.52 22.30 -10.46
C GLN A 241 11.07 22.83 -9.13
N PRO A 242 10.97 24.15 -8.87
CA PRO A 242 11.51 24.73 -7.66
C PRO A 242 10.73 24.25 -6.44
N ARG A 243 11.40 24.31 -5.28
CA ARG A 243 10.77 24.06 -3.99
C ARG A 243 9.54 24.95 -3.79
N ASP A 244 8.41 24.33 -3.49
CA ASP A 244 7.14 24.98 -3.18
C ASP A 244 6.48 24.30 -1.97
N ARG A 245 6.27 25.07 -0.90
CA ARG A 245 5.64 24.58 0.33
C ARG A 245 4.12 24.45 0.22
N GLY A 246 3.49 25.14 -0.74
CA GLY A 246 2.05 25.04 -1.01
C GLY A 246 1.69 23.91 -1.97
N ALA A 247 2.67 23.18 -2.50
CA ALA A 247 2.46 22.18 -3.53
C ALA A 247 1.52 21.05 -3.07
N PHE A 248 1.56 20.66 -1.80
CA PHE A 248 0.65 19.63 -1.29
C PHE A 248 -0.81 20.09 -1.28
N ALA A 249 -1.08 21.30 -0.80
CA ALA A 249 -2.42 21.89 -0.82
C ALA A 249 -2.93 22.09 -2.26
N ALA A 250 -2.05 22.51 -3.17
CA ALA A 250 -2.37 22.62 -4.60
C ALA A 250 -2.67 21.25 -5.23
N LEU A 251 -1.92 20.20 -4.87
CA LEU A 251 -2.18 18.83 -5.33
C LEU A 251 -3.54 18.31 -4.85
N LEU A 252 -3.91 18.57 -3.59
CA LEU A 252 -5.24 18.21 -3.07
C LEU A 252 -6.37 18.89 -3.87
N ARG A 253 -6.24 20.19 -4.14
CA ARG A 253 -7.21 20.95 -4.95
C ARG A 253 -7.28 20.44 -6.38
N ALA A 254 -6.13 20.14 -7.00
CA ALA A 254 -6.05 19.59 -8.36
C ALA A 254 -6.70 18.20 -8.47
N CYS A 255 -6.55 17.34 -7.46
CA CYS A 255 -7.32 16.09 -7.39
C CYS A 255 -8.84 16.35 -7.32
N GLY A 256 -9.26 17.48 -6.75
CA GLY A 256 -10.65 17.96 -6.76
C GLY A 256 -11.24 18.25 -8.13
N GLU A 257 -10.39 18.50 -9.13
CA GLU A 257 -10.80 18.84 -10.49
C GLU A 257 -10.93 17.59 -11.40
N ILE A 258 -10.54 16.41 -10.91
CA ILE A 258 -10.62 15.15 -11.65
C ILE A 258 -12.06 14.64 -11.66
N ASP A 259 -12.71 14.69 -12.83
CA ASP A 259 -14.05 14.16 -13.01
C ASP A 259 -14.10 12.65 -12.74
N GLY A 260 -15.06 12.23 -11.93
CA GLY A 260 -15.23 10.86 -11.46
C GLY A 260 -14.45 10.47 -10.19
N LEU A 261 -13.56 11.32 -9.67
CA LEU A 261 -12.87 11.07 -8.40
C LEU A 261 -13.71 11.54 -7.21
N GLU A 262 -14.36 10.61 -6.50
CA GLU A 262 -15.30 10.94 -5.43
C GLU A 262 -14.66 11.14 -4.05
N ARG A 263 -13.52 10.46 -3.79
CA ARG A 263 -12.84 10.47 -2.50
C ARG A 263 -11.31 10.55 -2.65
N VAL A 264 -10.72 11.54 -2.01
CA VAL A 264 -9.28 11.72 -1.87
C VAL A 264 -8.93 11.65 -0.39
N ARG A 265 -7.95 10.81 -0.06
CA ARG A 265 -7.38 10.68 1.28
C ARG A 265 -5.88 10.89 1.22
N PHE A 266 -5.29 11.15 2.38
CA PHE A 266 -3.86 11.10 2.57
C PHE A 266 -3.56 10.63 4.00
N THR A 267 -2.33 10.18 4.23
CA THR A 267 -1.88 9.78 5.57
C THR A 267 -0.42 10.16 5.78
N SER A 268 0.03 10.10 7.03
CA SER A 268 1.39 10.44 7.45
C SER A 268 1.85 11.91 7.21
N PRO A 269 1.02 12.96 7.41
CA PRO A 269 1.50 14.33 7.53
C PRO A 269 2.32 14.52 8.81
N HIS A 270 3.37 15.33 8.74
CA HIS A 270 4.18 15.73 9.88
C HIS A 270 3.70 17.06 10.48
N PRO A 271 3.42 17.16 11.80
CA PRO A 271 2.90 18.38 12.43
C PRO A 271 3.76 19.64 12.22
N ALA A 272 5.08 19.46 12.07
CA ALA A 272 5.99 20.60 11.86
C ALA A 272 5.89 21.25 10.48
N GLU A 273 5.30 20.55 9.51
CA GLU A 273 5.11 21.01 8.13
C GLU A 273 3.64 21.20 7.80
N PHE A 274 2.76 21.08 8.80
CA PHE A 274 1.34 21.28 8.60
C PHE A 274 1.03 22.78 8.60
N THR A 275 0.43 23.24 7.52
CA THR A 275 0.18 24.63 7.18
C THR A 275 -1.32 24.86 7.00
N ASP A 276 -1.75 26.12 7.11
CA ASP A 276 -3.17 26.49 7.11
C ASP A 276 -3.81 26.26 5.72
N ASP A 277 -3.04 26.40 4.64
CA ASP A 277 -3.46 26.12 3.26
C ASP A 277 -3.87 24.66 3.02
N VAL A 278 -3.29 23.69 3.75
CA VAL A 278 -3.71 22.28 3.72
C VAL A 278 -5.07 22.13 4.39
N ILE A 279 -5.32 22.84 5.49
CA ILE A 279 -6.63 22.83 6.18
C ILE A 279 -7.70 23.43 5.26
N GLU A 280 -7.39 24.56 4.62
CA GLU A 280 -8.26 25.20 3.63
C GLU A 280 -8.54 24.25 2.46
N ALA A 281 -7.51 23.63 1.88
CA ALA A 281 -7.66 22.67 0.79
C ALA A 281 -8.58 21.50 1.18
N MET A 282 -8.43 20.96 2.39
CA MET A 282 -9.31 19.89 2.89
C MET A 282 -10.76 20.36 3.08
N ALA A 283 -10.97 21.58 3.56
CA ALA A 283 -12.31 22.10 3.84
C ALA A 283 -13.05 22.54 2.56
N GLU A 284 -12.33 23.08 1.58
CA GLU A 284 -12.89 23.67 0.37
C GLU A 284 -13.02 22.69 -0.79
N THR A 285 -12.27 21.58 -0.79
CA THR A 285 -12.25 20.62 -1.90
C THR A 285 -13.20 19.45 -1.61
N PRO A 286 -14.36 19.33 -2.30
CA PRO A 286 -15.45 18.44 -1.88
C PRO A 286 -15.08 16.95 -1.80
N ASN A 287 -14.22 16.47 -2.70
CA ASN A 287 -13.81 15.07 -2.73
C ASN A 287 -12.70 14.75 -1.72
N VAL A 288 -12.03 15.75 -1.11
CA VAL A 288 -11.09 15.52 -0.02
C VAL A 288 -11.88 15.12 1.23
N CYS A 289 -11.58 13.92 1.71
CA CYS A 289 -12.31 13.33 2.82
C CYS A 289 -11.93 14.03 4.15
N PRO A 290 -12.90 14.27 5.06
CA PRO A 290 -12.67 14.96 6.33
C PRO A 290 -12.02 14.02 7.35
N GLN A 291 -10.82 13.55 7.03
CA GLN A 291 -10.03 12.62 7.81
C GLN A 291 -8.60 13.15 7.90
N LEU A 292 -8.07 13.26 9.12
CA LEU A 292 -6.70 13.66 9.37
C LEU A 292 -6.03 12.65 10.28
N HIS A 293 -5.15 11.83 9.73
CA HIS A 293 -4.24 11.00 10.53
C HIS A 293 -2.95 11.78 10.78
N MET A 294 -2.70 12.29 11.99
CA MET A 294 -1.54 13.13 12.28
C MET A 294 -0.73 12.57 13.47
N PRO A 295 0.45 11.97 13.24
CA PRO A 295 1.22 11.31 14.28
C PRO A 295 1.78 12.27 15.35
N LEU A 296 1.26 12.16 16.58
CA LEU A 296 1.71 12.91 17.76
C LEU A 296 3.04 12.38 18.30
N GLN A 297 3.20 11.06 18.35
CA GLN A 297 4.27 10.30 19.00
C GLN A 297 4.28 10.38 20.53
N SER A 298 4.30 11.58 21.13
CA SER A 298 4.19 11.80 22.58
C SER A 298 3.54 13.15 22.89
N GLY A 299 2.84 13.27 24.03
CA GLY A 299 2.32 14.55 24.50
C GLY A 299 3.29 15.37 25.36
N SER A 300 4.46 14.84 25.72
CA SER A 300 5.48 15.58 26.46
C SER A 300 6.44 16.31 25.53
N ASP A 301 6.60 17.62 25.72
CA ASP A 301 7.59 18.43 25.00
C ASP A 301 9.03 17.91 25.20
N ARG A 302 9.33 17.37 26.39
CA ARG A 302 10.67 16.83 26.71
C ARG A 302 10.93 15.55 25.92
N VAL A 303 9.96 14.64 25.88
CA VAL A 303 10.04 13.39 25.11
C VAL A 303 10.04 13.69 23.61
N LEU A 304 9.17 14.58 23.12
CA LEU A 304 9.16 15.05 21.73
C LEU A 304 10.52 15.60 21.30
N LYS A 305 11.19 16.39 22.15
CA LYS A 305 12.53 16.89 21.90
C LYS A 305 13.56 15.75 21.83
N ALA A 306 13.50 14.78 22.74
CA ALA A 306 14.39 13.60 22.73
C ALA A 306 14.14 12.70 21.50
N MET A 307 12.90 12.65 21.02
CA MET A 307 12.49 12.04 19.76
C MET A 307 12.98 12.82 18.51
N ARG A 308 13.56 14.01 18.68
CA ARG A 308 13.88 15.00 17.63
C ARG A 308 12.67 15.40 16.78
N ARG A 309 11.53 15.61 17.43
CA ARG A 309 10.34 16.23 16.80
C ARG A 309 10.50 17.75 16.82
N SER A 310 10.30 18.40 15.68
CA SER A 310 10.44 19.85 15.49
C SER A 310 9.18 20.64 15.86
N TYR A 311 8.36 20.10 16.76
CA TYR A 311 7.15 20.72 17.29
C TYR A 311 6.96 20.41 18.78
N ARG A 312 6.09 21.18 19.41
CA ARG A 312 5.66 21.05 20.81
C ARG A 312 4.19 20.66 20.87
N LYS A 313 3.72 20.21 22.04
CA LYS A 313 2.31 19.86 22.28
C LYS A 313 1.35 21.02 21.97
N SER A 314 1.75 22.26 22.26
CA SER A 314 0.96 23.46 21.95
C SER A 314 0.73 23.67 20.46
N ARG A 315 1.77 23.45 19.63
CA ARG A 315 1.64 23.54 18.17
C ARG A 315 0.72 22.44 17.64
N PHE A 316 0.87 21.22 18.15
CA PHE A 316 0.01 20.10 17.77
C PHE A 316 -1.46 20.40 18.07
N LEU A 317 -1.78 20.77 19.31
CA LEU A 317 -3.15 21.12 19.73
C LEU A 317 -3.71 22.31 18.93
N GLY A 318 -2.89 23.33 18.65
CA GLY A 318 -3.31 24.46 17.81
C GLY A 318 -3.70 24.04 16.38
N ILE A 319 -3.04 23.04 15.79
CA ILE A 319 -3.47 22.47 14.49
C ILE A 319 -4.82 21.78 14.64
N ILE A 320 -5.01 20.98 15.71
CA ILE A 320 -6.28 20.30 15.99
C ILE A 320 -7.43 21.30 16.11
N ASP A 321 -7.22 22.40 16.82
CA ASP A 321 -8.23 23.45 17.00
C ASP A 321 -8.61 24.11 15.68
N LYS A 322 -7.62 24.41 14.82
CA LYS A 322 -7.88 24.96 13.48
C LYS A 322 -8.66 23.99 12.60
N VAL A 323 -8.27 22.70 12.60
CA VAL A 323 -8.97 21.66 11.84
C VAL A 323 -10.41 21.51 12.31
N ARG A 324 -10.65 21.48 13.63
CA ARG A 324 -12.01 21.41 14.21
C ARG A 324 -12.83 22.67 13.95
N THR A 325 -12.19 23.83 13.83
CA THR A 325 -12.87 25.08 13.48
C THR A 325 -13.33 25.07 12.03
N ALA A 326 -12.46 24.65 11.10
CA ALA A 326 -12.77 24.59 9.67
C ALA A 326 -13.68 23.40 9.32
N MET A 327 -13.48 22.26 9.97
CA MET A 327 -14.19 21.00 9.72
C MET A 327 -14.57 20.33 11.06
N PRO A 328 -15.66 20.77 11.72
CA PRO A 328 -16.06 20.27 13.05
C PRO A 328 -16.29 18.76 13.13
N HIS A 329 -16.61 18.13 12.01
CA HIS A 329 -16.89 16.69 11.91
C HIS A 329 -15.69 15.85 11.47
N ALA A 330 -14.50 16.45 11.29
CA ALA A 330 -13.33 15.73 10.81
C ALA A 330 -12.89 14.63 11.79
N ALA A 331 -12.66 13.43 11.27
CA ALA A 331 -12.09 12.34 12.06
C ALA A 331 -10.58 12.51 12.17
N ILE A 332 -10.13 12.82 13.38
CA ILE A 332 -8.70 12.98 13.68
C ILE A 332 -8.20 11.71 14.33
N THR A 333 -7.13 11.13 13.78
CA THR A 333 -6.44 9.96 14.34
C THR A 333 -4.96 10.26 14.52
N THR A 334 -4.25 9.46 15.32
CA THR A 334 -2.85 9.70 15.64
C THR A 334 -2.06 8.41 15.86
N ASP A 335 -0.74 8.53 15.95
CA ASP A 335 0.16 7.49 16.46
C ASP A 335 0.78 7.97 17.78
N ILE A 336 0.91 7.07 18.76
CA ILE A 336 1.55 7.34 20.06
C ILE A 336 2.52 6.21 20.38
N ILE A 337 3.74 6.56 20.81
CA ILE A 337 4.76 5.64 21.29
C ILE A 337 4.87 5.79 22.81
N VAL A 338 4.65 4.71 23.54
CA VAL A 338 4.75 4.63 25.00
C VAL A 338 6.07 3.98 25.40
N GLY A 339 6.72 4.51 26.44
CA GLY A 339 7.94 3.92 26.98
C GLY A 339 9.21 4.31 26.21
N PHE A 340 9.22 5.49 25.60
CA PHE A 340 10.42 6.03 24.97
C PHE A 340 11.56 6.17 26.01
N PRO A 341 12.85 6.01 25.62
CA PRO A 341 13.96 6.10 26.58
C PRO A 341 13.94 7.39 27.39
N GLY A 342 14.01 7.26 28.71
CA GLY A 342 13.93 8.35 29.68
C GLY A 342 12.52 8.87 29.99
N GLU A 343 11.43 8.32 29.44
CA GLU A 343 10.05 8.76 29.70
C GLU A 343 9.65 8.61 31.19
N THR A 344 9.30 9.72 31.85
CA THR A 344 8.85 9.71 33.26
C THR A 344 7.33 9.60 33.38
N GLU A 345 6.80 9.44 34.60
CA GLU A 345 5.36 9.41 34.82
C GLU A 345 4.69 10.75 34.50
N GLU A 346 5.38 11.87 34.76
CA GLU A 346 4.91 13.20 34.40
C GLU A 346 4.76 13.35 32.87
N ASP A 347 5.73 12.84 32.10
CA ASP A 347 5.68 12.88 30.63
C ASP A 347 4.54 12.01 30.07
N PHE A 348 4.29 10.87 30.72
CA PHE A 348 3.20 9.99 30.34
C PHE A 348 1.84 10.63 30.68
N GLN A 349 1.72 11.29 31.83
CA GLN A 349 0.53 12.04 32.19
C GLN A 349 0.26 13.19 31.19
N ASP A 350 1.30 13.91 30.77
CA ASP A 350 1.24 14.90 29.70
C ASP A 350 0.66 14.30 28.40
N THR A 351 1.03 13.07 28.08
CA THR A 351 0.49 12.33 26.92
C THR A 351 -1.00 12.02 27.10
N LEU A 352 -1.42 11.56 28.27
CA LEU A 352 -2.84 11.34 28.57
C LEU A 352 -3.64 12.65 28.49
N ASP A 353 -3.07 13.77 28.94
CA ASP A 353 -3.74 15.07 28.89
C ASP A 353 -3.94 15.59 27.47
N VAL A 354 -2.95 15.41 26.59
CA VAL A 354 -3.09 15.72 25.16
C VAL A 354 -4.16 14.84 24.51
N VAL A 355 -4.22 13.54 24.85
CA VAL A 355 -5.26 12.63 24.34
C VAL A 355 -6.66 13.06 24.79
N ARG A 356 -6.83 13.46 26.05
CA ARG A 356 -8.10 14.01 26.57
C ARG A 356 -8.53 15.28 25.84
N GLN A 357 -7.59 16.19 25.58
CA GLN A 357 -7.87 17.46 24.91
C GLN A 357 -8.16 17.27 23.42
N ALA A 358 -7.31 16.51 22.72
CA ALA A 358 -7.41 16.32 21.28
C ALA A 358 -8.58 15.40 20.88
N ARG A 359 -9.11 14.60 21.81
CA ARG A 359 -10.25 13.68 21.64
C ARG A 359 -10.19 12.92 20.31
N PHE A 360 -9.11 12.19 20.09
CA PHE A 360 -8.90 11.47 18.85
C PHE A 360 -10.01 10.44 18.61
N THR A 361 -10.45 10.33 17.36
CA THR A 361 -11.43 9.31 16.92
C THR A 361 -10.83 7.91 16.91
N SER A 362 -9.51 7.79 16.86
CA SER A 362 -8.74 6.57 17.07
C SER A 362 -7.27 6.94 17.27
N ALA A 363 -6.52 6.09 17.97
CA ALA A 363 -5.06 6.22 18.04
C ALA A 363 -4.42 4.85 17.82
N TYR A 364 -3.38 4.80 17.00
CA TYR A 364 -2.50 3.64 16.94
C TYR A 364 -1.44 3.81 18.03
N THR A 365 -1.54 2.96 19.05
CA THR A 365 -0.62 2.96 20.18
C THR A 365 0.44 1.89 19.99
N PHE A 366 1.69 2.24 20.28
CA PHE A 366 2.83 1.36 20.15
C PHE A 366 3.65 1.38 21.43
N GLN A 367 4.14 0.22 21.86
CA GLN A 367 5.22 0.18 22.83
C GLN A 367 6.53 0.49 22.10
N TYR A 368 7.39 1.30 22.72
CA TYR A 368 8.71 1.56 22.16
C TYR A 368 9.48 0.24 22.01
N SER A 369 10.02 0.03 20.82
CA SER A 369 10.82 -1.15 20.49
C SER A 369 12.15 -0.70 19.92
N LYS A 370 13.24 -1.18 20.53
CA LYS A 370 14.60 -0.86 20.09
C LYS A 370 14.83 -1.35 18.67
N ARG A 371 15.38 -0.46 17.83
CA ARG A 371 15.73 -0.77 16.44
C ARG A 371 17.21 -0.55 16.21
N PRO A 372 17.99 -1.61 15.92
CA PRO A 372 19.39 -1.46 15.54
C PRO A 372 19.54 -0.42 14.43
N GLY A 373 20.51 0.49 14.59
CA GLY A 373 20.77 1.59 13.66
C GLY A 373 19.95 2.87 13.90
N THR A 374 19.13 2.92 14.96
CA THR A 374 18.43 4.16 15.37
C THR A 374 19.05 4.78 16.61
N PRO A 375 19.19 6.13 16.69
CA PRO A 375 19.76 6.78 17.87
C PRO A 375 19.05 6.42 19.20
N ALA A 376 17.73 6.25 19.19
CA ALA A 376 16.97 5.90 20.39
C ALA A 376 17.27 4.47 20.90
N ALA A 377 17.76 3.57 20.05
CA ALA A 377 18.12 2.22 20.48
C ALA A 377 19.39 2.21 21.34
N GLU A 378 20.24 3.22 21.17
CA GLU A 378 21.51 3.43 21.88
C GLU A 378 21.37 4.38 23.07
N MET A 379 20.22 5.04 23.24
CA MET A 379 19.95 5.90 24.39
C MET A 379 19.96 5.09 25.69
N ASP A 380 20.54 5.66 26.73
CA ASP A 380 20.43 5.18 28.10
C ASP A 380 18.97 5.33 28.61
N GLU A 381 18.71 4.90 29.85
CA GLU A 381 17.39 5.07 30.52
C GLU A 381 16.22 4.37 29.82
N GLN A 382 16.47 3.18 29.28
CA GLN A 382 15.43 2.32 28.73
C GLN A 382 14.49 1.86 29.84
N LEU A 383 13.18 1.91 29.59
CA LEU A 383 12.19 1.59 30.63
C LEU A 383 12.02 0.07 30.83
N PRO A 384 11.77 -0.38 32.07
CA PRO A 384 11.37 -1.76 32.33
C PRO A 384 10.07 -2.11 31.60
N LYS A 385 10.00 -3.31 31.00
CA LYS A 385 8.83 -3.78 30.23
C LYS A 385 7.51 -3.66 31.01
N ALA A 386 7.52 -3.94 32.31
CA ALA A 386 6.34 -3.85 33.15
C ALA A 386 5.76 -2.42 33.23
N VAL A 387 6.61 -1.39 33.27
CA VAL A 387 6.19 0.02 33.27
C VAL A 387 5.62 0.40 31.91
N VAL A 388 6.28 -0.01 30.82
CA VAL A 388 5.79 0.25 29.46
C VAL A 388 4.43 -0.41 29.22
N GLN A 389 4.24 -1.64 29.71
CA GLN A 389 2.98 -2.38 29.61
C GLN A 389 1.85 -1.68 30.38
N GLU A 390 2.10 -1.28 31.64
CA GLU A 390 1.10 -0.60 32.47
C GLU A 390 0.65 0.73 31.84
N ARG A 391 1.59 1.53 31.35
CA ARG A 391 1.28 2.79 30.65
C ARG A 391 0.51 2.55 29.36
N TYR A 392 0.91 1.54 28.59
CA TYR A 392 0.24 1.16 27.35
C TYR A 392 -1.23 0.78 27.60
N GLU A 393 -1.50 0.00 28.65
CA GLU A 393 -2.86 -0.38 29.06
C GLU A 393 -3.70 0.83 29.50
N ARG A 394 -3.13 1.74 30.30
CA ARG A 394 -3.79 3.00 30.70
C ARG A 394 -4.14 3.89 29.51
N LEU A 395 -3.23 4.03 28.56
CA LEU A 395 -3.45 4.81 27.35
C LEU A 395 -4.56 4.20 26.48
N ILE A 396 -4.56 2.87 26.30
CA ILE A 396 -5.60 2.17 25.56
C ILE A 396 -6.96 2.38 26.22
N ALA A 397 -7.07 2.16 27.53
CA ALA A 397 -8.33 2.32 28.24
C ALA A 397 -8.91 3.74 28.07
N LEU A 398 -8.06 4.76 28.18
CA LEU A 398 -8.46 6.15 27.95
C LEU A 398 -8.90 6.38 26.50
N GLN A 399 -8.13 5.92 25.52
CA GLN A 399 -8.45 6.10 24.11
C GLN A 399 -9.73 5.36 23.71
N GLU A 400 -9.96 4.14 24.20
CA GLU A 400 -11.19 3.37 23.94
C GLU A 400 -12.41 4.08 24.50
N GLN A 401 -12.32 4.63 25.71
CA GLN A 401 -13.38 5.45 26.30
C GLN A 401 -13.71 6.65 25.41
N ILE A 402 -12.70 7.45 25.04
CA ILE A 402 -12.89 8.63 24.18
C ILE A 402 -13.46 8.23 22.83
N THR A 403 -12.97 7.14 22.24
CA THR A 403 -13.43 6.67 20.93
C THR A 403 -14.91 6.27 20.98
N LEU A 404 -15.32 5.56 22.03
CA LEU A 404 -16.73 5.21 22.22
C LEU A 404 -17.59 6.46 22.40
N GLU A 405 -17.17 7.43 23.21
CA GLU A 405 -17.87 8.70 23.40
C GLU A 405 -18.03 9.46 22.07
N GLU A 406 -16.98 9.54 21.24
CA GLU A 406 -17.06 10.19 19.92
C GLU A 406 -17.98 9.44 18.95
N ASN A 407 -17.92 8.11 18.94
CA ASN A 407 -18.76 7.29 18.07
C ASN A 407 -20.23 7.33 18.48
N GLN A 408 -20.54 7.42 19.78
CA GLN A 408 -21.91 7.54 20.29
C GLN A 408 -22.61 8.83 19.82
N LYS A 409 -21.86 9.92 19.58
CA LYS A 409 -22.40 11.16 19.02
C LYS A 409 -22.94 11.00 17.59
N LEU A 410 -22.51 9.95 16.88
CA LEU A 410 -22.98 9.66 15.53
C LEU A 410 -24.26 8.82 15.51
N VAL A 411 -24.71 8.28 16.64
CA VAL A 411 -25.98 7.53 16.68
C VAL A 411 -27.14 8.45 16.28
N GLY A 412 -27.92 8.01 15.29
CA GLY A 412 -28.98 8.78 14.66
C GLY A 412 -28.55 9.65 13.48
N ALA A 413 -27.24 9.77 13.20
CA ALA A 413 -26.75 10.52 12.05
C ALA A 413 -26.84 9.71 10.75
N GLU A 414 -27.14 10.42 9.66
CA GLU A 414 -27.03 9.91 8.29
C GLU A 414 -25.55 9.90 7.86
N VAL A 415 -25.08 8.77 7.34
CA VAL A 415 -23.70 8.59 6.90
C VAL A 415 -23.64 7.92 5.53
N GLU A 416 -22.83 8.50 4.64
CA GLU A 416 -22.51 7.95 3.31
C GLU A 416 -21.36 6.95 3.42
N LEU A 417 -21.59 5.71 2.96
CA LEU A 417 -20.62 4.63 2.96
C LEU A 417 -20.19 4.26 1.55
N LEU A 418 -18.88 4.14 1.33
CA LEU A 418 -18.34 3.37 0.21
C LEU A 418 -18.26 1.91 0.66
N VAL A 419 -19.00 1.04 -0.02
CA VAL A 419 -19.10 -0.37 0.37
C VAL A 419 -17.77 -1.07 0.13
N ALA A 420 -17.28 -1.79 1.14
CA ALA A 420 -15.95 -2.40 1.13
C ALA A 420 -16.03 -3.94 1.06
N ALA A 421 -15.07 -4.54 0.37
CA ALA A 421 -14.93 -6.00 0.33
C ALA A 421 -14.20 -6.51 1.59
N GLY A 422 -14.72 -7.56 2.23
CA GLY A 422 -13.96 -8.34 3.24
C GLY A 422 -13.70 -7.66 4.59
N GLU A 423 -14.23 -6.47 4.87
CA GLU A 423 -13.96 -5.76 6.13
C GLU A 423 -14.78 -6.24 7.35
N GLY A 424 -15.69 -7.19 7.17
CA GLY A 424 -16.49 -7.72 8.28
C GLY A 424 -16.28 -9.21 8.52
N ARG A 425 -15.56 -9.54 9.60
CA ARG A 425 -15.23 -10.91 9.99
C ARG A 425 -16.47 -11.79 10.28
N LYS A 426 -17.62 -11.17 10.56
CA LYS A 426 -18.89 -11.84 10.90
C LYS A 426 -20.03 -11.49 9.95
N ASN A 427 -19.72 -11.01 8.74
CA ASN A 427 -20.74 -10.55 7.80
C ASN A 427 -21.73 -11.66 7.41
N ALA A 428 -21.24 -12.88 7.18
CA ALA A 428 -22.09 -14.03 6.89
C ALA A 428 -23.00 -14.44 8.07
N GLU A 429 -22.51 -14.33 9.30
CA GLU A 429 -23.27 -14.66 10.52
C GLU A 429 -24.31 -13.59 10.88
N THR A 430 -24.02 -12.33 10.57
CA THR A 430 -24.85 -11.17 10.98
C THR A 430 -25.75 -10.64 9.87
N ALA A 431 -25.65 -11.20 8.65
CA ALA A 431 -26.29 -10.70 7.44
C ALA A 431 -26.01 -9.21 7.17
N ARG A 432 -24.81 -8.73 7.57
CA ARG A 432 -24.37 -7.35 7.37
C ARG A 432 -23.31 -7.27 6.27
N MET A 433 -23.25 -6.12 5.62
CA MET A 433 -22.13 -5.67 4.81
C MET A 433 -21.33 -4.60 5.56
N SER A 434 -20.14 -4.29 5.06
CA SER A 434 -19.27 -3.28 5.64
C SER A 434 -19.01 -2.18 4.62
N GLY A 435 -18.89 -0.94 5.08
CA GLY A 435 -18.43 0.17 4.27
C GLY A 435 -17.66 1.19 5.11
N ARG A 436 -16.96 2.08 4.42
CA ARG A 436 -16.20 3.18 5.04
C ARG A 436 -16.95 4.48 4.83
N ALA A 437 -17.20 5.20 5.92
CA ALA A 437 -17.71 6.56 5.87
C ALA A 437 -16.68 7.52 5.24
N ARG A 438 -17.10 8.73 4.83
CA ARG A 438 -16.17 9.74 4.29
C ARG A 438 -15.04 10.04 5.28
N ASP A 439 -15.31 10.05 6.57
CA ASP A 439 -14.30 10.26 7.63
C ASP A 439 -13.42 9.02 7.91
N GLY A 440 -13.66 7.89 7.22
CA GLY A 440 -12.90 6.65 7.33
C GLY A 440 -13.40 5.66 8.38
N ARG A 441 -14.43 5.99 9.16
CA ARG A 441 -14.99 5.05 10.14
C ARG A 441 -15.59 3.83 9.46
N LEU A 442 -15.36 2.66 10.06
CA LEU A 442 -15.96 1.40 9.63
C LEU A 442 -17.41 1.35 10.10
N VAL A 443 -18.33 1.08 9.18
CA VAL A 443 -19.75 0.92 9.47
C VAL A 443 -20.22 -0.42 8.95
N HIS A 444 -20.79 -1.24 9.84
CA HIS A 444 -21.49 -2.45 9.47
C HIS A 444 -22.97 -2.14 9.29
N PHE A 445 -23.52 -2.43 8.11
CA PHE A 445 -24.90 -2.09 7.77
C PHE A 445 -25.66 -3.29 7.22
N ARG A 446 -26.99 -3.29 7.36
CA ARG A 446 -27.85 -4.28 6.70
C ARG A 446 -28.14 -3.85 5.26
N PRO A 447 -27.87 -4.68 4.25
CA PRO A 447 -28.16 -4.35 2.85
C PRO A 447 -29.65 -4.61 2.55
N GLU A 448 -30.53 -3.88 3.24
CA GLU A 448 -32.00 -3.94 3.10
C GLU A 448 -32.55 -2.52 3.04
N GLY A 449 -33.65 -2.28 2.32
CA GLY A 449 -34.28 -0.95 2.23
C GLY A 449 -34.41 -0.45 0.80
N ASN A 450 -34.14 0.84 0.59
CA ASN A 450 -34.23 1.47 -0.73
C ASN A 450 -32.98 1.15 -1.57
N LEU A 451 -33.02 0.01 -2.26
CA LEU A 451 -31.90 -0.55 -3.00
C LEU A 451 -32.16 -0.57 -4.51
N ASP A 452 -31.20 -0.05 -5.28
CA ASP A 452 -31.11 -0.26 -6.72
C ASP A 452 -30.43 -1.61 -7.06
N GLY A 453 -31.14 -2.70 -6.73
CA GLY A 453 -30.63 -4.08 -6.88
C GLY A 453 -29.64 -4.51 -5.80
N ASN A 454 -28.79 -5.48 -6.12
CA ASN A 454 -27.80 -6.01 -5.17
C ASN A 454 -26.71 -4.98 -4.87
N VAL A 455 -26.39 -4.79 -3.59
CA VAL A 455 -25.30 -3.93 -3.14
C VAL A 455 -23.96 -4.63 -3.35
N ARG A 456 -23.00 -3.93 -3.97
CA ARG A 456 -21.67 -4.48 -4.30
C ARG A 456 -20.56 -3.62 -3.69
N PRO A 457 -19.39 -4.19 -3.36
CA PRO A 457 -18.20 -3.41 -3.06
C PRO A 457 -17.89 -2.39 -4.16
N GLY A 458 -17.65 -1.14 -3.76
CA GLY A 458 -17.53 0.01 -4.66
C GLY A 458 -18.81 0.81 -4.87
N ASP A 459 -19.99 0.25 -4.59
CA ASP A 459 -21.24 1.02 -4.57
C ASP A 459 -21.26 1.99 -3.37
N VAL A 460 -22.14 2.99 -3.44
CA VAL A 460 -22.31 3.99 -2.38
C VAL A 460 -23.70 3.86 -1.77
N VAL A 461 -23.78 3.79 -0.45
CA VAL A 461 -25.03 3.72 0.30
C VAL A 461 -25.10 4.79 1.37
N THR A 462 -26.30 5.30 1.66
CA THR A 462 -26.55 6.19 2.79
C THR A 462 -27.38 5.45 3.84
N VAL A 463 -26.91 5.47 5.09
CA VAL A 463 -27.53 4.73 6.19
C VAL A 463 -27.64 5.61 7.44
N VAL A 464 -28.51 5.23 8.37
CA VAL A 464 -28.59 5.87 9.70
C VAL A 464 -27.87 5.00 10.72
N VAL A 465 -26.89 5.57 11.41
CA VAL A 465 -26.17 4.87 12.48
C VAL A 465 -27.14 4.54 13.62
N SER A 466 -27.30 3.27 13.95
CA SER A 466 -28.19 2.78 15.00
C SER A 466 -27.47 2.44 16.30
N ALA A 467 -26.18 2.11 16.24
CA ALA A 467 -25.36 1.84 17.42
C ALA A 467 -23.88 2.13 17.17
N ALA A 468 -23.13 2.28 18.26
CA ALA A 468 -21.71 2.60 18.25
C ALA A 468 -20.92 1.61 19.11
N ALA A 469 -19.75 1.22 18.63
CA ALA A 469 -18.73 0.49 19.37
C ALA A 469 -17.39 1.24 19.28
N PRO A 470 -16.37 0.89 20.09
CA PRO A 470 -15.07 1.57 20.05
C PRO A 470 -14.34 1.48 18.69
N HIS A 471 -14.63 0.49 17.86
CA HIS A 471 -13.87 0.26 16.61
C HIS A 471 -14.72 0.20 15.35
N HIS A 472 -16.03 0.36 15.47
CA HIS A 472 -16.95 0.39 14.35
C HIS A 472 -18.28 1.02 14.76
N LEU A 473 -19.06 1.42 13.77
CA LEU A 473 -20.47 1.78 13.91
C LEU A 473 -21.35 0.67 13.35
N VAL A 474 -22.61 0.67 13.75
CA VAL A 474 -23.63 -0.25 13.24
C VAL A 474 -24.79 0.57 12.71
N ALA A 475 -25.32 0.18 11.55
CA ALA A 475 -26.51 0.73 10.94
C ALA A 475 -27.48 -0.42 10.57
N ASP A 476 -28.35 -0.78 11.52
CA ASP A 476 -29.35 -1.83 11.34
C ASP A 476 -30.70 -1.29 10.82
N THR A 477 -30.77 0.02 10.56
CA THR A 477 -31.92 0.65 9.90
C THR A 477 -31.87 0.39 8.39
N PRO A 478 -33.02 0.44 7.69
CA PRO A 478 -33.04 0.31 6.23
C PRO A 478 -32.15 1.36 5.55
N VAL A 479 -31.42 0.94 4.53
CA VAL A 479 -30.65 1.81 3.64
C VAL A 479 -31.57 2.87 3.05
N LEU A 480 -31.17 4.14 3.18
CA LEU A 480 -31.94 5.29 2.70
C LEU A 480 -31.80 5.47 1.19
N THR A 481 -30.58 5.33 0.69
CA THR A 481 -30.25 5.43 -0.73
C THR A 481 -29.15 4.46 -1.10
N HIS A 482 -29.25 3.86 -2.28
CA HIS A 482 -28.22 3.04 -2.90
C HIS A 482 -27.91 3.61 -4.28
N ARG A 483 -26.63 3.93 -4.53
CA ARG A 483 -26.11 4.35 -5.83
C ARG A 483 -25.11 3.32 -6.33
N ARG A 484 -25.44 2.69 -7.45
CA ARG A 484 -24.51 1.84 -8.20
C ARG A 484 -23.40 2.68 -8.81
N THR A 485 -22.18 2.15 -8.82
CA THR A 485 -21.02 2.85 -9.38
C THR A 485 -20.29 1.99 -10.43
N ARG A 486 -19.45 2.64 -11.23
CA ARG A 486 -18.53 1.95 -12.15
C ARG A 486 -17.58 1.02 -11.38
N ALA A 487 -17.16 1.43 -10.19
CA ALA A 487 -16.38 0.62 -9.26
C ALA A 487 -17.13 -0.68 -8.87
N GLY A 488 -18.42 -0.58 -8.53
CA GLY A 488 -19.27 -1.73 -8.26
C GLY A 488 -19.42 -2.68 -9.46
N ASP A 489 -19.53 -2.12 -10.67
CA ASP A 489 -19.57 -2.90 -11.91
C ASP A 489 -18.24 -3.63 -12.18
N SER A 490 -17.10 -2.98 -11.93
CA SER A 490 -15.77 -3.58 -12.07
C SER A 490 -15.57 -4.72 -11.06
N PHE A 491 -16.00 -4.52 -9.82
CA PHE A 491 -15.95 -5.57 -8.79
C PHE A 491 -16.77 -6.80 -9.20
N GLU A 492 -18.00 -6.62 -9.67
CA GLU A 492 -18.89 -7.71 -10.10
C GLU A 492 -18.31 -8.51 -11.27
N LYS A 493 -17.57 -7.85 -12.17
CA LYS A 493 -16.85 -8.49 -13.29
C LYS A 493 -15.51 -9.12 -12.89
N GLY A 494 -15.07 -8.95 -11.64
CA GLY A 494 -13.75 -9.37 -11.17
C GLY A 494 -12.60 -8.61 -11.83
N VAL A 495 -12.87 -7.42 -12.38
CA VAL A 495 -11.86 -6.57 -13.02
C VAL A 495 -11.22 -5.71 -11.94
N THR A 496 -9.91 -5.82 -11.79
CA THR A 496 -9.13 -4.86 -10.99
C THR A 496 -8.28 -3.98 -11.91
N PRO A 497 -8.18 -2.67 -11.60
CA PRO A 497 -7.43 -1.72 -12.43
C PRO A 497 -6.00 -2.18 -12.69
N LYS A 498 -5.55 -2.02 -13.92
CA LYS A 498 -4.14 -2.12 -14.31
C LYS A 498 -3.69 -0.77 -14.84
N THR A 499 -2.82 -0.07 -14.11
CA THR A 499 -2.25 1.18 -14.60
C THR A 499 -0.97 0.89 -15.38
N PRO A 500 -0.84 1.37 -16.64
CA PRO A 500 0.42 1.26 -17.38
C PRO A 500 1.52 2.10 -16.69
N PRO A 501 2.80 1.82 -16.97
CA PRO A 501 3.91 2.71 -16.61
C PRO A 501 3.64 4.16 -17.00
N ILE A 502 3.84 5.09 -16.07
CA ILE A 502 3.76 6.54 -16.34
C ILE A 502 5.19 7.12 -16.32
N GLY A 503 5.58 7.75 -17.42
CA GLY A 503 6.93 8.27 -17.68
C GLY A 503 7.56 7.66 -18.94
N VAL A 504 8.74 8.17 -19.35
CA VAL A 504 9.55 7.51 -20.38
C VAL A 504 10.02 6.18 -19.81
N GLY A 505 9.45 5.08 -20.31
CA GLY A 505 9.81 3.74 -19.86
C GLY A 505 11.32 3.53 -19.96
N LEU A 506 11.89 2.81 -18.98
CA LEU A 506 13.16 2.12 -19.21
C LEU A 506 12.97 1.39 -20.53
N GLY A 507 13.77 1.70 -21.54
CA GLY A 507 13.69 1.13 -22.88
C GLY A 507 14.03 -0.36 -22.88
N LEU A 508 13.28 -1.15 -22.10
CA LEU A 508 13.26 -2.58 -22.14
C LEU A 508 12.75 -2.93 -23.54
N PRO A 509 13.54 -3.65 -24.34
CA PRO A 509 13.08 -4.08 -25.64
C PRO A 509 11.80 -4.88 -25.46
N GLN A 510 10.73 -4.51 -26.16
CA GLN A 510 9.56 -5.36 -26.29
C GLN A 510 10.00 -6.62 -27.04
N ILE A 511 10.27 -7.70 -26.30
CA ILE A 511 10.36 -9.04 -26.88
C ILE A 511 8.93 -9.57 -26.95
N GLY A 512 8.30 -9.35 -28.10
CA GLY A 512 6.98 -9.84 -28.44
C GLY A 512 6.87 -10.02 -29.94
N ALA A 513 5.90 -10.82 -30.38
CA ALA A 513 5.64 -11.00 -31.81
C ALA A 513 5.41 -9.63 -32.47
N PRO A 514 6.04 -9.33 -33.63
CA PRO A 514 5.86 -8.06 -34.31
C PRO A 514 4.38 -7.85 -34.62
N ALA A 515 3.94 -6.59 -34.57
CA ALA A 515 2.58 -6.21 -34.92
C ALA A 515 2.22 -6.84 -36.28
N PRO A 516 1.05 -7.52 -36.39
CA PRO A 516 0.65 -8.13 -37.66
C PRO A 516 0.63 -7.04 -38.73
N LEU A 517 1.37 -7.27 -39.81
CA LEU A 517 1.41 -6.35 -40.93
C LEU A 517 -0.02 -6.11 -41.43
N PRO A 518 -0.39 -4.87 -41.78
CA PRO A 518 -1.71 -4.58 -42.31
C PRO A 518 -1.95 -5.48 -43.52
N ALA A 519 -3.07 -6.19 -43.51
CA ALA A 519 -3.49 -7.04 -44.62
C ALA A 519 -3.50 -6.20 -45.90
N GLN A 520 -2.58 -6.50 -46.82
CA GLN A 520 -2.64 -5.96 -48.16
C GLN A 520 -3.95 -6.44 -48.78
N MET A 521 -4.93 -5.54 -48.87
CA MET A 521 -6.04 -5.74 -49.79
C MET A 521 -5.45 -5.80 -51.19
N GLY A 522 -5.53 -6.99 -51.78
CA GLY A 522 -5.09 -7.23 -53.15
C GLY A 522 -5.74 -6.25 -54.11
N CYS A 523 -4.93 -5.72 -55.03
CA CYS A 523 -5.43 -5.05 -56.21
C CYS A 523 -6.28 -6.04 -57.01
N ASN A 524 -7.60 -5.81 -57.06
CA ASN A 524 -8.43 -6.37 -58.11
C ASN A 524 -8.38 -5.41 -59.30
N ALA A 525 -7.88 -5.92 -60.41
CA ALA A 525 -8.08 -5.36 -61.75
C ALA A 525 -9.51 -5.65 -62.24
#